data_AF-A0A218W5R4-F1
#
_entry.id   AF-A0A218W5R4-F1
#
_cell.length_a   1.000
_cell.length_b   1.000
_cell.length_c   1.000
_cell.angle_alpha   90.00
_cell.angle_beta   90.00
_cell.angle_gamma   90.00
#
_symmetry.space_group_name_H-M   'P 1'
#
loop_
_entity.id
_entity.type
_entity.pdbx_description
1 polymer ?
#
loop_
_entity_poly.entity_id
_entity_poly.type
_entity_poly.pdbx_seq_one_letter_code
_entity_poly.pdbx_strand_id
1 'polypeptide(L)'
;MDHIAGAEEQIVSDRLRRKLSEVNAAAQVHLSGVQDHVNFTLQQAYFKCAYECFDRRRRQDEISSCVEHCSVPVVSAQQHVENEMAKFQERLNRSLMVCQDKFEAAKLQQIRPNAMKDLESCVEQSIDDTIKTLPHLVNKLKSSLAISD
;
A
#
# COMPACT_ATOMS: atom_id res chain seq x y z
N MET A 1 9.24 -39.26 11.40
CA MET A 1 8.49 -38.22 12.13
C MET A 1 8.82 -36.82 11.62
N ASP A 2 10.04 -36.54 11.15
CA ASP A 2 10.43 -35.21 10.64
C ASP A 2 9.72 -34.75 9.34
N HIS A 3 9.34 -35.67 8.44
CA HIS A 3 8.64 -35.28 7.20
C HIS A 3 7.24 -34.71 7.43
N ILE A 4 6.55 -35.10 8.51
CA ILE A 4 5.20 -34.61 8.83
C ILE A 4 5.29 -33.20 9.43
N ALA A 5 6.26 -32.96 10.32
CA ALA A 5 6.52 -31.64 10.89
C ALA A 5 6.95 -30.61 9.82
N GLY A 6 7.80 -31.03 8.86
CA GLY A 6 8.17 -30.18 7.72
C GLY A 6 7.00 -29.88 6.77
N ALA A 7 6.08 -30.83 6.58
CA ALA A 7 4.88 -30.62 5.77
C ALA A 7 3.89 -29.64 6.44
N GLU A 8 3.72 -29.72 7.77
CA GLU A 8 2.89 -28.79 8.53
C GLU A 8 3.42 -27.35 8.48
N GLU A 9 4.74 -27.17 8.64
CA GLU A 9 5.39 -25.86 8.56
C GLU A 9 5.24 -25.22 7.17
N GLN A 10 5.33 -26.03 6.10
CA GLN A 10 5.14 -25.56 4.74
C GLN A 10 3.68 -25.16 4.46
N ILE A 11 2.70 -25.91 4.97
CA ILE A 11 1.28 -25.56 4.86
C ILE A 11 0.99 -24.23 5.58
N VAL A 12 1.52 -24.02 6.78
CA VAL A 12 1.35 -22.77 7.54
C VAL A 12 1.96 -21.60 6.77
N SER A 13 3.20 -21.76 6.26
CA SER A 13 3.86 -20.73 5.44
C SER A 13 3.02 -20.35 4.21
N ASP A 14 2.41 -21.31 3.53
CA ASP A 14 1.58 -21.04 2.36
C ASP A 14 0.26 -20.33 2.73
N ARG A 15 -0.34 -20.67 3.88
CA ARG A 15 -1.50 -19.93 4.41
C ARG A 15 -1.15 -18.49 4.73
N LEU A 16 -0.02 -18.25 5.40
CA LEU A 16 0.46 -16.90 5.73
C LEU A 16 0.71 -16.06 4.47
N ARG A 17 1.32 -16.64 3.42
CA ARG A 17 1.50 -15.96 2.13
C ARG A 17 0.18 -15.56 1.49
N ARG A 18 -0.83 -16.44 1.51
CA ARG A 18 -2.17 -16.13 0.98
C ARG A 18 -2.80 -14.96 1.74
N LYS A 19 -2.75 -15.00 3.07
CA LYS A 19 -3.24 -13.91 3.92
C LYS A 19 -2.54 -12.58 3.63
N LEU A 20 -1.22 -12.60 3.44
CA LEU A 20 -0.49 -11.38 3.09
C LEU A 20 -0.92 -10.81 1.72
N SER A 21 -1.28 -11.68 0.78
CA SER A 21 -1.85 -11.26 -0.50
C SER A 21 -3.23 -10.60 -0.37
N GLU A 22 -4.02 -10.95 0.65
CA GLU A 22 -5.33 -10.33 0.90
C GLU A 22 -5.19 -8.85 1.24
N VAL A 23 -4.11 -8.46 1.94
CA VAL A 23 -3.83 -7.04 2.23
C VAL A 23 -3.63 -6.25 0.93
N ASN A 24 -2.87 -6.80 -0.01
CA ASN A 24 -2.63 -6.14 -1.31
C ASN A 24 -3.93 -5.99 -2.11
N ALA A 25 -4.77 -7.03 -2.12
CA ALA A 25 -6.07 -6.99 -2.78
C ALA A 25 -7.01 -5.96 -2.13
N ALA A 26 -7.08 -5.94 -0.80
CA ALA A 26 -7.88 -4.97 -0.05
C ALA A 26 -7.41 -3.54 -0.30
N ALA A 27 -6.09 -3.29 -0.27
CA ALA A 27 -5.52 -1.99 -0.58
C ALA A 27 -5.91 -1.52 -1.99
N GLN A 28 -5.82 -2.41 -3.00
CA GLN A 28 -6.19 -2.09 -4.37
C GLN A 28 -7.67 -1.73 -4.50
N VAL A 29 -8.57 -2.47 -3.85
CA VAL A 29 -10.01 -2.18 -3.85
C VAL A 29 -10.29 -0.81 -3.21
N HIS A 30 -9.73 -0.58 -2.02
CA HIS A 30 -9.95 0.66 -1.27
C HIS A 30 -9.38 1.90 -1.99
N LEU A 31 -8.24 1.77 -2.66
CA LEU A 31 -7.57 2.87 -3.33
C LEU A 31 -8.03 3.09 -4.77
N SER A 32 -8.87 2.21 -5.32
CA SER A 32 -9.33 2.29 -6.71
C SER A 32 -9.87 3.68 -7.08
N GLY A 33 -10.71 4.29 -6.25
CA GLY A 33 -11.24 5.64 -6.50
C GLY A 33 -10.18 6.75 -6.42
N VAL A 34 -9.18 6.61 -5.55
CA VAL A 34 -8.04 7.54 -5.48
C VAL A 34 -7.19 7.41 -6.74
N GLN A 35 -6.88 6.17 -7.15
CA GLN A 35 -6.11 5.90 -8.36
C GLN A 35 -6.84 6.39 -9.61
N ASP A 36 -8.16 6.18 -9.70
CA ASP A 36 -8.98 6.68 -10.79
C ASP A 36 -8.93 8.21 -10.88
N HIS A 37 -9.10 8.91 -9.76
CA HIS A 37 -9.00 10.37 -9.73
C HIS A 37 -7.63 10.87 -10.23
N VAL A 38 -6.54 10.24 -9.79
CA VAL A 38 -5.20 10.60 -10.24
C VAL A 38 -5.01 10.28 -11.73
N ASN A 39 -5.36 9.08 -12.16
CA ASN A 39 -5.11 8.58 -13.51
C ASN A 39 -6.06 9.15 -14.57
N PHE A 40 -7.25 9.59 -14.19
CA PHE A 40 -8.24 10.15 -15.09
C PHE A 40 -8.39 11.65 -14.88
N THR A 41 -8.86 12.09 -13.71
CA THR A 41 -9.19 13.50 -13.47
C THR A 41 -7.97 14.42 -13.54
N LEU A 42 -6.91 14.10 -12.79
CA LEU A 42 -5.71 14.95 -12.77
C LEU A 42 -4.93 14.84 -14.08
N GLN A 43 -4.81 13.64 -14.66
CA GLN A 43 -4.19 13.44 -15.97
C GLN A 43 -4.92 14.20 -17.09
N GLN A 44 -6.25 14.17 -17.11
CA GLN A 44 -7.03 14.93 -18.09
C GLN A 44 -6.79 16.44 -17.94
N ALA A 45 -6.77 16.95 -16.71
CA ALA A 45 -6.47 18.35 -16.43
C ALA A 45 -5.05 18.73 -16.88
N TYR A 46 -4.07 17.87 -16.63
CA TYR A 46 -2.70 18.03 -17.10
C TYR A 46 -2.65 18.14 -18.63
N PHE A 47 -3.24 17.20 -19.38
CA PHE A 47 -3.19 17.24 -20.84
C PHE A 47 -3.91 18.46 -21.42
N LYS A 48 -5.04 18.88 -20.83
CA LYS A 48 -5.73 20.11 -21.24
C LYS A 48 -4.88 21.35 -21.01
N CYS A 49 -4.26 21.47 -19.84
CA CYS A 49 -3.35 22.57 -19.51
C CYS A 49 -2.13 22.57 -20.46
N ALA A 50 -1.51 21.41 -20.67
CA ALA A 50 -0.36 21.28 -21.54
C ALA A 50 -0.67 21.64 -22.99
N TYR A 51 -1.86 21.29 -23.49
CA TYR A 51 -2.33 21.70 -24.83
C TYR A 51 -2.36 23.23 -24.97
N GLU A 52 -2.88 23.93 -23.96
CA GLU A 52 -2.97 25.40 -23.95
C GLU A 52 -1.58 26.09 -23.88
N CYS A 53 -0.54 25.38 -23.45
CA CYS A 53 0.83 25.90 -23.44
C CYS A 53 1.44 26.09 -24.84
N PHE A 54 0.99 25.35 -25.86
CA PHE A 54 1.58 25.39 -27.21
C PHE A 54 1.07 26.57 -28.04
N ASP A 55 1.68 27.74 -27.82
CA ASP A 55 1.39 28.98 -28.54
C ASP A 55 2.60 29.45 -29.36
N ARG A 56 2.40 29.72 -30.65
CA ARG A 56 3.47 30.22 -31.56
C ARG A 56 4.05 31.57 -31.15
N ARG A 57 3.37 32.32 -30.27
CA ARG A 57 3.84 33.60 -29.73
C ARG A 57 4.83 33.44 -28.57
N ARG A 58 4.91 32.26 -27.96
CA ARG A 58 5.79 31.95 -26.83
C ARG A 58 7.12 31.39 -27.30
N ARG A 59 8.18 31.62 -26.52
CA ARG A 59 9.46 30.95 -26.73
C ARG A 59 9.41 29.50 -26.25
N GLN A 60 10.34 28.68 -26.72
CA GLN A 60 10.39 27.25 -26.36
C GLN A 60 10.58 27.01 -24.86
N ASP A 61 11.39 27.82 -24.18
CA ASP A 61 11.62 27.75 -22.73
C ASP A 61 10.36 28.08 -21.92
N GLU A 62 9.57 29.05 -22.40
CA GLU A 62 8.28 29.42 -21.80
C GLU A 62 7.24 28.30 -21.97
N ILE A 63 7.24 27.61 -23.11
CA ILE A 63 6.38 26.44 -23.35
C ILE A 63 6.78 25.30 -22.41
N SER A 64 8.08 24.97 -22.33
CA SER A 64 8.58 23.91 -21.45
C SER A 64 8.25 24.17 -19.98
N SER A 65 8.49 25.40 -19.50
CA SER A 65 8.14 25.80 -18.14
C SER A 65 6.63 25.69 -17.89
N CYS A 66 5.79 26.10 -18.83
CA CYS A 66 4.34 25.98 -18.73
C CYS A 66 3.88 24.51 -18.57
N VAL A 67 4.40 23.61 -19.42
CA VAL A 67 4.07 22.18 -19.37
C VAL A 67 4.52 21.54 -18.06
N GLU A 68 5.72 21.91 -17.57
CA GLU A 68 6.21 21.44 -16.26
C GLU A 68 5.25 21.85 -15.13
N HIS A 69 4.80 23.11 -15.11
CA HIS A 69 3.82 23.58 -14.12
C HIS A 69 2.48 22.83 -14.22
N CYS A 70 2.01 22.52 -15.43
CA CYS A 70 0.81 21.70 -15.63
C CYS A 70 0.94 20.30 -15.03
N SER A 71 2.16 19.72 -15.00
CA SER A 71 2.40 18.37 -14.49
C SER A 71 2.44 18.28 -12.96
N VAL A 72 2.73 19.39 -12.27
CA VAL A 72 2.92 19.44 -10.81
C VAL A 72 1.78 18.78 -10.02
N PRO A 73 0.49 19.04 -10.32
CA PRO A 73 -0.61 18.42 -9.57
C PRO A 73 -0.62 16.89 -9.67
N VAL A 74 -0.38 16.34 -10.87
CA VAL A 74 -0.36 14.88 -11.10
C VAL A 74 0.82 14.24 -10.37
N VAL A 75 2.02 14.79 -10.55
CA VAL A 75 3.25 14.26 -9.93
C VAL A 75 3.16 14.33 -8.40
N SER A 76 2.69 15.46 -7.87
CA SER A 76 2.48 15.63 -6.43
C SER A 76 1.47 14.62 -5.89
N ALA A 77 0.35 14.42 -6.57
CA ALA A 77 -0.67 13.45 -6.16
C ALA A 77 -0.14 12.01 -6.15
N GLN A 78 0.59 11.61 -7.20
CA GLN A 78 1.24 10.30 -7.28
C GLN A 78 2.21 10.09 -6.12
N GLN A 79 3.09 11.06 -5.87
CA GLN A 79 4.06 11.00 -4.77
C GLN A 79 3.37 10.90 -3.41
N HIS A 80 2.24 11.60 -3.20
CA HIS A 80 1.46 11.50 -1.96
C HIS A 80 0.86 10.11 -1.77
N VAL A 81 0.28 9.52 -2.81
CA VAL A 81 -0.25 8.15 -2.75
C VAL A 81 0.86 7.15 -2.44
N GLU A 82 2.00 7.22 -3.14
CA GLU A 82 3.14 6.34 -2.92
C GLU A 82 3.69 6.45 -1.49
N ASN A 83 3.84 7.68 -0.97
CA ASN A 83 4.35 7.91 0.38
C ASN A 83 3.43 7.33 1.46
N GLU A 84 2.12 7.49 1.31
CA GLU A 84 1.16 6.95 2.26
C GLU A 84 1.07 5.42 2.16
N MET A 85 1.23 4.86 0.96
CA MET A 85 1.34 3.41 0.77
C MET A 85 2.62 2.81 1.35
N ALA A 86 3.76 3.49 1.23
CA ALA A 86 5.00 3.06 1.85
C ALA A 86 4.86 3.00 3.37
N LYS A 87 4.23 4.01 3.99
CA LYS A 87 3.94 4.01 5.44
C LYS A 87 3.00 2.88 5.85
N PHE A 88 1.99 2.60 5.03
CA PHE A 88 1.07 1.49 5.25
C PHE A 88 1.80 0.13 5.23
N GLN A 89 2.64 -0.10 4.21
CA GLN A 89 3.46 -1.31 4.10
C GLN A 89 4.48 -1.43 5.24
N GLU A 90 5.11 -0.32 5.65
CA GLU A 90 6.04 -0.31 6.76
C GLU A 90 5.37 -0.74 8.08
N ARG A 91 4.16 -0.26 8.36
CA ARG A 91 3.39 -0.65 9.55
C ARG A 91 3.08 -2.14 9.55
N LEU A 92 2.65 -2.67 8.41
CA LEU A 92 2.43 -4.10 8.25
C LEU A 92 3.72 -4.89 8.53
N ASN A 93 4.82 -4.54 7.86
CA ASN A 93 6.10 -5.23 8.04
C ASN A 93 6.57 -5.21 9.50
N ARG A 94 6.42 -4.08 10.20
CA ARG A 94 6.72 -3.98 11.63
C ARG A 94 5.83 -4.89 12.48
N SER A 95 4.54 -4.96 12.20
CA SER A 95 3.63 -5.87 12.93
C SER A 95 4.00 -7.35 12.73
N LEU A 96 4.42 -7.71 11.51
CA LEU A 96 4.86 -9.08 11.20
C LEU A 96 6.17 -9.43 11.91
N MET A 97 7.12 -8.50 12.00
CA MET A 97 8.35 -8.69 12.78
C MET A 97 8.03 -8.96 14.26
N VAL A 98 7.07 -8.24 14.84
CA VAL A 98 6.63 -8.50 16.23
C VAL A 98 6.07 -9.91 16.40
N CYS A 99 5.32 -10.42 15.41
CA CYS A 99 4.84 -11.80 15.44
C CYS A 99 5.99 -12.82 15.36
N GLN A 100 6.99 -12.54 14.52
CA GLN A 100 8.19 -13.38 14.41
C GLN A 100 8.99 -13.41 15.71
N ASP A 101 9.20 -12.25 16.36
CA ASP A 101 9.91 -12.17 17.64
C ASP A 101 9.20 -12.97 18.74
N LYS A 102 7.87 -12.89 18.80
CA LYS A 102 7.06 -13.68 19.75
C LYS A 102 7.19 -15.18 19.50
N PHE A 103 7.21 -15.59 18.22
CA PHE A 103 7.39 -16.98 17.85
C PHE A 103 8.77 -17.52 18.26
N GLU A 104 9.85 -16.80 17.96
CA GLU A 104 11.21 -17.21 18.36
C GLU A 104 11.36 -17.27 19.89
N ALA A 105 10.76 -16.33 20.63
CA ALA A 105 10.75 -16.36 22.09
C ALA A 105 10.02 -17.61 22.65
N ALA A 106 8.87 -17.99 22.07
CA ALA A 106 8.12 -19.18 22.48
C ALA A 106 8.89 -20.49 22.19
N LYS A 107 9.63 -20.53 21.07
CA LYS A 107 10.49 -21.65 20.68
C LYS A 107 11.63 -21.86 21.67
N LEU A 108 12.27 -20.79 22.14
CA LEU A 108 13.32 -20.83 23.17
C LEU A 108 12.80 -21.39 24.51
N GLN A 109 11.53 -21.14 24.84
CA GLN A 109 10.89 -21.62 26.07
C GLN A 109 10.44 -23.11 25.99
N GLN A 110 10.77 -23.83 24.91
CA GLN A 110 10.34 -25.21 24.63
C GLN A 110 8.81 -25.44 24.62
N ILE A 111 8.01 -24.39 24.45
CA ILE A 111 6.55 -24.47 24.28
C ILE A 111 6.26 -24.90 22.82
N ARG A 112 6.62 -26.14 22.46
CA ARG A 112 6.65 -26.57 21.05
C ARG A 112 5.29 -26.81 20.37
N PRO A 113 4.21 -27.30 21.01
CA PRO A 113 3.03 -27.70 20.22
C PRO A 113 2.16 -26.53 19.73
N ASN A 114 2.22 -25.35 20.38
CA ASN A 114 1.31 -24.23 20.06
C ASN A 114 1.98 -23.02 19.39
N ALA A 115 3.32 -22.91 19.41
CA ALA A 115 4.02 -21.72 18.91
C ALA A 115 3.70 -21.38 17.44
N MET A 116 3.58 -22.39 16.56
CA MET A 116 3.21 -22.16 15.16
C MET A 116 1.77 -21.66 14.99
N LYS A 117 0.84 -22.17 15.80
CA LYS A 117 -0.55 -21.72 15.77
C LYS A 117 -0.67 -20.29 16.31
N ASP A 118 0.12 -19.95 17.32
CA ASP A 118 0.18 -18.61 17.89
C ASP A 118 0.79 -17.61 16.89
N LEU A 119 1.82 -18.02 16.13
CA LEU A 119 2.37 -17.23 15.02
C LEU A 119 1.30 -16.96 13.96
N GLU A 120 0.59 -18.01 13.53
CA GLU A 120 -0.46 -17.89 12.52
C GLU A 120 -1.55 -16.92 12.97
N SER A 121 -2.04 -17.07 14.21
CA SER A 121 -3.05 -16.16 14.78
C SER A 121 -2.53 -14.73 14.93
N CYS A 122 -1.27 -14.53 15.31
CA CYS A 122 -0.66 -13.20 15.39
C CYS A 122 -0.61 -12.50 14.02
N VAL A 123 -0.20 -13.23 12.98
CA VAL A 123 -0.13 -12.69 11.62
C VAL A 123 -1.52 -12.38 11.08
N GLU A 124 -2.50 -13.27 11.29
CA GLU A 124 -3.89 -13.04 10.89
C GLU A 124 -4.45 -11.77 11.55
N GLN A 125 -4.28 -11.62 12.87
CA GLN A 125 -4.71 -10.42 13.58
C GLN A 125 -4.01 -9.15 13.05
N SER A 126 -2.70 -9.23 12.79
CA SER A 126 -1.92 -8.09 12.27
C SER A 126 -2.38 -7.65 10.88
N ILE A 127 -2.76 -8.61 10.04
CA ILE A 127 -3.31 -8.38 8.71
C ILE A 127 -4.69 -7.73 8.82
N ASP A 128 -5.58 -8.28 9.63
CA ASP A 128 -6.94 -7.75 9.83
C ASP A 128 -6.90 -6.32 10.38
N ASP A 129 -6.04 -6.06 11.36
CA ASP A 129 -5.89 -4.72 11.94
C ASP A 129 -5.30 -3.74 10.93
N THR A 130 -4.36 -4.19 10.09
CA THR A 130 -3.83 -3.39 8.99
C THR A 130 -4.93 -3.04 7.97
N ILE A 131 -5.74 -4.01 7.54
CA ILE A 131 -6.85 -3.81 6.61
C ILE A 131 -7.87 -2.81 7.17
N LYS A 132 -8.19 -2.88 8.47
CA LYS A 132 -9.10 -1.92 9.12
C LYS A 132 -8.61 -0.47 9.08
N THR A 133 -7.32 -0.23 8.84
CA THR A 133 -6.78 1.13 8.67
C THR A 133 -6.92 1.69 7.25
N LEU A 134 -7.20 0.85 6.24
CA LEU A 134 -7.33 1.28 4.85
C LEU A 134 -8.38 2.38 4.63
N PRO A 135 -9.59 2.35 5.24
CA PRO A 135 -10.55 3.44 5.09
C PRO A 135 -10.00 4.78 5.56
N HIS A 136 -9.25 4.81 6.67
CA HIS A 136 -8.61 6.04 7.15
C HIS A 136 -7.53 6.52 6.18
N LEU A 137 -6.73 5.61 5.63
CA LEU A 137 -5.72 5.92 4.61
C LEU A 137 -6.37 6.58 3.38
N VAL A 138 -7.46 5.98 2.88
CA VAL A 138 -8.23 6.50 1.74
C VAL A 138 -8.78 7.89 2.04
N ASN A 139 -9.39 8.09 3.22
CA ASN A 139 -9.94 9.40 3.59
C ASN A 139 -8.85 10.46 3.65
N LYS A 140 -7.68 10.13 4.22
CA LYS A 140 -6.53 11.03 4.24
C LYS A 140 -6.06 11.42 2.84
N LEU A 141 -6.00 10.45 1.92
CA LEU A 141 -5.65 10.69 0.52
C LEU A 141 -6.70 11.54 -0.18
N LYS A 142 -7.99 11.22 -0.04
CA LYS A 142 -9.10 12.02 -0.59
C LYS A 142 -9.03 13.47 -0.12
N SER A 143 -8.82 13.71 1.18
CA SER A 143 -8.68 15.07 1.72
C SER A 143 -7.45 15.79 1.15
N SER A 144 -6.31 15.10 1.03
CA SER A 144 -5.07 15.70 0.50
C SER A 144 -5.17 16.03 -0.99
N LEU A 145 -5.98 15.26 -1.73
CA LEU A 145 -6.19 15.40 -3.17
C LEU A 145 -7.45 16.18 -3.53
N ALA A 146 -8.15 16.76 -2.53
CA ALA A 146 -9.42 17.47 -2.71
C ALA A 146 -10.50 16.67 -3.47
N ILE A 147 -10.52 15.35 -3.29
CA ILE A 147 -11.56 14.48 -3.84
C ILE A 147 -12.84 14.68 -3.02
N SER A 148 -13.91 15.13 -3.66
CA SER A 148 -15.24 15.25 -3.05
C SER A 148 -15.99 13.91 -3.18
N ASP A 149 -16.73 13.52 -2.13
CA ASP A 149 -17.56 12.30 -2.12
C ASP A 149 -18.83 12.43 -2.98
#